data_AF-A0A7K4DR37-F1
#
_entry.id   AF-A0A7K4DR37-F1
#
_cell.length_a   1.000
_cell.length_b   1.000
_cell.length_c   1.000
_cell.angle_alpha   90.00
_cell.angle_beta   90.00
_cell.angle_gamma   90.00
#
_symmetry.space_group_name_H-M   'P 1'
#
loop_
_entity.id
_entity.type
_entity.pdbx_description
1 polymer ?
#
loop_
_entity_poly.entity_id
_entity_poly.type
_entity_poly.pdbx_seq_one_letter_code
_entity_poly.pdbx_strand_id
1 'polypeptide(L)'
;MDFKSLKISELVTAPITVGPNTTLLKTREILLKNKVKRVVIIEKKKPIGVITEKDIAKKIYELGTAPIKSVKAKNFIPKRLFTLTRDSSVQECAKMMKKHRISLVIIVNQDKTLEGIVTETDLARIFLTKKLESIKVSKLMQTKLITAEPSDPVLLVENLLLKYGISRVIIKRNQKPVGIITFRDFVPAKIPQWIADSADPREVQEYKFKKGLEESHGNQMSYLFPFNATDIMSTNPITIESEGEIKKAVTLMMKHNISGLPVVKNSKLVGILTKSDIVKELAE
;
A
#
# COMPACT_ATOMS: atom_id res chain seq x y z
N MET A 1 -22.90 -3.51 20.09
CA MET A 1 -23.07 -4.49 18.99
C MET A 1 -21.70 -5.03 18.63
N ASP A 2 -21.53 -6.34 18.68
CA ASP A 2 -20.28 -7.00 18.32
C ASP A 2 -20.06 -6.93 16.81
N PHE A 3 -19.25 -5.98 16.35
CA PHE A 3 -18.95 -5.78 14.92
C PHE A 3 -18.27 -7.00 14.29
N LYS A 4 -17.74 -7.92 15.11
CA LYS A 4 -17.08 -9.15 14.67
C LYS A 4 -18.04 -10.10 13.96
N SER A 5 -19.32 -10.09 14.35
CA SER A 5 -20.37 -10.94 13.78
C SER A 5 -21.07 -10.33 12.56
N LEU A 6 -20.77 -9.08 12.20
CA LEU A 6 -21.31 -8.46 10.98
C LEU A 6 -20.90 -9.29 9.75
N LYS A 7 -21.85 -9.51 8.85
CA LYS A 7 -21.55 -10.14 7.55
C LYS A 7 -20.74 -9.18 6.69
N ILE A 8 -19.77 -9.71 5.95
CA ILE A 8 -18.99 -8.90 5.01
C ILE A 8 -19.79 -8.49 3.77
N SER A 9 -21.00 -9.02 3.59
CA SER A 9 -21.92 -8.66 2.50
C SER A 9 -22.17 -7.16 2.37
N GLU A 10 -22.14 -6.40 3.47
CA GLU A 10 -22.28 -4.93 3.51
C GLU A 10 -21.00 -4.18 3.10
N LEU A 11 -19.86 -4.87 3.02
CA LEU A 11 -18.53 -4.30 2.79
C LEU A 11 -17.94 -4.70 1.42
N VAL A 12 -18.60 -5.61 0.71
CA VAL A 12 -18.13 -6.08 -0.59
C VAL A 12 -18.17 -4.92 -1.59
N THR A 13 -17.05 -4.68 -2.24
CA THR A 13 -16.92 -3.68 -3.30
C THR A 13 -16.65 -4.35 -4.64
N ALA A 14 -17.05 -3.67 -5.71
CA ALA A 14 -16.81 -4.13 -7.07
C ALA A 14 -15.30 -4.15 -7.36
N PRO A 15 -14.72 -5.26 -7.84
CA PRO A 15 -13.30 -5.35 -8.11
C PRO A 15 -12.97 -4.76 -9.47
N ILE A 16 -11.83 -4.08 -9.56
CA ILE A 16 -11.21 -3.80 -10.86
C ILE A 16 -10.47 -5.07 -11.30
N THR A 17 -10.76 -5.54 -12.52
CA THR A 17 -10.26 -6.82 -13.02
C THR A 17 -9.41 -6.68 -14.28
N VAL A 18 -8.52 -7.64 -14.50
CA VAL A 18 -7.68 -7.77 -15.70
C VAL A 18 -7.60 -9.23 -16.16
N GLY A 19 -7.46 -9.45 -17.46
CA GLY A 19 -7.21 -10.81 -17.99
C GLY A 19 -5.74 -11.23 -17.82
N PRO A 20 -5.42 -12.54 -17.87
CA PRO A 20 -4.06 -13.06 -17.66
C PRO A 20 -3.03 -12.54 -18.68
N ASN A 21 -3.48 -12.17 -19.88
CA ASN A 21 -2.61 -11.67 -20.94
C ASN A 21 -2.40 -10.15 -20.92
N THR A 22 -3.06 -9.43 -20.00
CA THR A 22 -2.90 -7.98 -19.83
C THR A 22 -1.44 -7.66 -19.47
N THR A 23 -0.83 -6.69 -20.15
CA THR A 23 0.56 -6.30 -19.87
C THR A 23 0.67 -5.57 -18.52
N LEU A 24 1.87 -5.57 -17.93
CA LEU A 24 2.13 -4.85 -16.69
C LEU A 24 1.87 -3.34 -16.82
N LEU A 25 2.26 -2.76 -17.96
CA LEU A 25 2.00 -1.34 -18.27
C LEU A 25 0.50 -1.04 -18.31
N LYS A 26 -0.28 -1.85 -19.01
CA LYS A 26 -1.74 -1.66 -19.06
C LYS A 26 -2.39 -1.89 -17.70
N THR A 27 -1.89 -2.85 -16.93
CA THR A 27 -2.34 -3.09 -15.55
C THR A 27 -2.10 -1.87 -14.67
N ARG A 28 -0.91 -1.25 -14.75
CA ARG A 28 -0.59 -0.01 -14.04
C ARG A 28 -1.50 1.15 -14.45
N GLU A 29 -1.74 1.33 -15.75
CA GLU A 29 -2.67 2.34 -16.25
C GLU A 29 -4.08 2.17 -15.65
N ILE A 30 -4.56 0.93 -15.57
CA ILE A 30 -5.87 0.59 -14.96
C ILE A 30 -5.88 0.94 -13.47
N LEU A 31 -4.83 0.60 -12.71
CA LEU A 31 -4.71 0.95 -11.28
C LEU A 31 -4.83 2.47 -11.09
N LEU A 32 -4.08 3.24 -11.88
CA LEU A 32 -3.99 4.69 -11.79
C LEU A 32 -5.27 5.41 -12.20
N LYS A 33 -5.87 4.99 -13.33
CA LYS A 33 -7.13 5.55 -13.86
C LYS A 33 -8.27 5.36 -12.86
N ASN A 34 -8.33 4.19 -12.22
CA ASN A 34 -9.37 3.85 -11.25
C ASN A 34 -9.01 4.27 -9.81
N LYS A 35 -7.82 4.86 -9.58
CA LYS A 35 -7.31 5.24 -8.26
C LYS A 35 -7.36 4.09 -7.24
N VAL A 36 -7.12 2.86 -7.69
CA VAL A 36 -7.11 1.65 -6.87
C VAL A 36 -5.68 1.12 -6.70
N LYS A 37 -5.39 0.53 -5.54
CA LYS A 37 -4.05 0.02 -5.19
C LYS A 37 -3.78 -1.41 -5.68
N ARG A 38 -4.79 -2.03 -6.32
CA ARG A 38 -4.80 -3.45 -6.66
C ARG A 38 -5.84 -3.78 -7.74
N VAL A 39 -5.58 -4.82 -8.53
CA VAL A 39 -6.53 -5.44 -9.46
C VAL A 39 -6.61 -6.95 -9.24
N VAL A 40 -7.75 -7.54 -9.59
CA VAL A 40 -7.95 -9.00 -9.58
C VAL A 40 -7.71 -9.56 -10.99
N ILE A 41 -6.90 -10.60 -11.11
CA ILE A 41 -6.72 -11.33 -12.37
C ILE A 41 -7.87 -12.32 -12.51
N ILE A 42 -8.57 -12.27 -13.64
CA ILE A 42 -9.73 -13.12 -13.92
C ILE A 42 -9.52 -13.94 -15.20
N GLU A 43 -9.91 -15.21 -15.15
CA GLU A 43 -9.97 -16.10 -16.32
C GLU A 43 -11.27 -16.89 -16.27
N LYS A 44 -12.05 -16.88 -17.36
CA LYS A 44 -13.36 -17.57 -17.45
C LYS A 44 -14.27 -17.26 -16.24
N LYS A 45 -14.36 -15.98 -15.83
CA LYS A 45 -15.11 -15.46 -14.66
C LYS A 45 -14.58 -15.89 -13.27
N LYS A 46 -13.51 -16.67 -13.20
CA LYS A 46 -12.91 -17.11 -11.94
C LYS A 46 -11.69 -16.26 -11.61
N PRO A 47 -11.52 -15.82 -10.35
CA PRO A 47 -10.32 -15.13 -9.94
C PRO A 47 -9.15 -16.11 -9.91
N ILE A 48 -8.03 -15.73 -10.52
CA ILE A 48 -6.80 -16.54 -10.55
C ILE A 48 -5.61 -15.84 -9.89
N GLY A 49 -5.72 -14.55 -9.54
CA GLY A 49 -4.63 -13.80 -8.94
C GLY A 49 -5.02 -12.40 -8.50
N VAL A 50 -4.11 -11.71 -7.83
CA VAL A 50 -4.23 -10.29 -7.47
C VAL A 50 -2.88 -9.65 -7.74
N ILE A 51 -2.90 -8.45 -8.31
CA ILE A 51 -1.70 -7.65 -8.53
C ILE A 51 -1.86 -6.37 -7.72
N THR A 52 -0.90 -6.10 -6.83
CA THR A 52 -0.83 -4.86 -6.07
C THR A 52 0.31 -3.97 -6.55
N GLU A 53 0.29 -2.68 -6.19
CA GLU A 53 1.42 -1.76 -6.45
C GLU A 53 2.76 -2.31 -5.92
N LYS A 54 2.75 -3.02 -4.78
CA LYS A 54 3.94 -3.64 -4.20
C LYS A 54 4.48 -4.76 -5.09
N ASP A 55 3.60 -5.57 -5.68
CA ASP A 55 4.01 -6.67 -6.56
C ASP A 55 4.61 -6.11 -7.85
N ILE A 56 3.99 -5.08 -8.43
CA ILE A 56 4.51 -4.37 -9.61
C ILE A 56 5.89 -3.80 -9.31
N ALA A 57 6.04 -3.07 -8.21
CA ALA A 57 7.33 -2.52 -7.78
C ALA A 57 8.36 -3.64 -7.66
N LYS A 58 8.07 -4.70 -6.88
CA LYS A 58 8.96 -5.85 -6.69
C LYS A 58 9.38 -6.49 -8.02
N LYS A 59 8.45 -6.65 -8.97
CA LYS A 59 8.76 -7.25 -10.26
C LYS A 59 9.68 -6.37 -11.10
N ILE A 60 9.50 -5.05 -11.08
CA ILE A 60 10.41 -4.11 -11.76
C ILE A 60 11.86 -4.32 -11.26
N TYR A 61 12.06 -4.56 -9.96
CA TYR A 61 13.38 -4.90 -9.42
C TYR A 61 13.93 -6.24 -9.89
N GLU A 62 13.09 -7.28 -9.95
CA GLU A 62 13.50 -8.63 -10.37
C GLU A 62 13.86 -8.71 -11.85
N LEU A 63 13.33 -7.82 -12.70
CA LEU A 63 13.47 -7.91 -14.16
C LEU A 63 14.85 -7.51 -14.67
N GLY A 64 15.65 -6.75 -13.90
CA GLY A 64 16.95 -6.24 -14.36
C GLY A 64 16.82 -5.51 -15.71
N THR A 65 17.38 -6.10 -16.78
CA THR A 65 17.35 -5.56 -18.16
C THR A 65 16.21 -6.11 -19.01
N ALA A 66 15.40 -7.05 -18.51
CA ALA A 66 14.34 -7.66 -19.28
C ALA A 66 13.27 -6.62 -19.68
N PRO A 67 12.73 -6.68 -20.91
CA PRO A 67 11.74 -5.69 -21.34
C PRO A 67 10.48 -5.76 -20.48
N ILE A 68 10.13 -4.66 -19.80
CA ILE A 68 8.89 -4.55 -19.01
C ILE A 68 7.65 -4.91 -19.84
N LYS A 69 7.69 -4.64 -21.15
CA LYS A 69 6.64 -4.97 -22.12
C LYS A 69 6.32 -6.47 -22.22
N SER A 70 7.28 -7.34 -21.88
CA SER A 70 7.10 -8.80 -21.92
C SER A 70 6.32 -9.33 -20.71
N VAL A 71 6.21 -8.54 -19.64
CA VAL A 71 5.60 -8.96 -18.39
C VAL A 71 4.09 -8.79 -18.46
N LYS A 72 3.37 -9.88 -18.16
CA LYS A 72 1.92 -9.97 -18.20
C LYS A 72 1.36 -10.28 -16.82
N ALA A 73 0.07 -10.06 -16.63
CA ALA A 73 -0.63 -10.33 -15.38
C ALA A 73 -0.44 -11.78 -14.91
N LYS A 74 -0.42 -12.75 -15.83
CA LYS A 74 -0.17 -14.17 -15.52
C LYS A 74 1.15 -14.45 -14.79
N ASN A 75 2.15 -13.56 -14.89
CA ASN A 75 3.41 -13.69 -14.17
C ASN A 75 3.27 -13.41 -12.65
N PHE A 76 2.11 -12.96 -12.20
CA PHE A 76 1.81 -12.61 -10.80
C PHE A 76 0.78 -13.55 -10.16
N ILE A 77 0.42 -14.66 -10.83
CA ILE A 77 -0.51 -15.66 -10.28
C ILE A 77 0.13 -16.31 -9.05
N PRO A 78 -0.45 -16.15 -7.84
CA PRO A 78 0.10 -16.74 -6.63
C PRO A 78 -0.21 -18.24 -6.58
N LYS A 79 0.53 -18.98 -5.74
CA LYS A 79 0.25 -20.40 -5.47
C LYS A 79 -1.11 -20.64 -4.80
N ARG A 80 -1.63 -19.63 -4.08
CA ARG A 80 -2.87 -19.70 -3.32
C ARG A 80 -3.62 -18.38 -3.37
N LEU A 81 -4.94 -18.47 -3.55
CA LEU A 81 -5.86 -17.35 -3.40
C LEU A 81 -6.53 -17.42 -2.03
N PHE A 82 -6.78 -16.24 -1.47
CA PHE A 82 -7.51 -16.09 -0.22
C PHE A 82 -8.89 -15.57 -0.56
N THR A 83 -9.88 -16.46 -0.41
CA THR A 83 -11.27 -16.22 -0.81
C THR A 83 -12.23 -16.44 0.36
N LEU A 84 -13.30 -15.66 0.43
CA LEU A 84 -14.45 -15.84 1.32
C LEU A 84 -15.76 -15.73 0.52
N THR A 85 -16.89 -16.04 1.15
CA THR A 85 -18.24 -15.80 0.60
C THR A 85 -18.90 -14.63 1.33
N ARG A 86 -20.01 -14.11 0.83
CA ARG A 86 -20.71 -12.97 1.47
C ARG A 86 -21.29 -13.26 2.85
N ASP A 87 -21.48 -14.53 3.17
CA ASP A 87 -21.98 -14.95 4.48
C ASP A 87 -20.89 -14.98 5.55
N SER A 88 -19.61 -14.91 5.16
CA SER A 88 -18.50 -14.79 6.10
C SER A 88 -18.59 -13.54 6.95
N SER A 89 -18.05 -13.63 8.17
CA SER A 89 -18.06 -12.52 9.12
C SER A 89 -16.88 -11.57 8.92
N VAL A 90 -17.02 -10.34 9.41
CA VAL A 90 -15.94 -9.36 9.48
C VAL A 90 -14.73 -9.91 10.24
N GLN A 91 -14.96 -10.62 11.34
CA GLN A 91 -13.88 -11.21 12.12
C GLN A 91 -13.15 -12.31 11.34
N GLU A 92 -13.87 -13.16 10.60
CA GLU A 92 -13.25 -14.17 9.74
C GLU A 92 -12.36 -13.52 8.67
N CYS A 93 -12.86 -12.47 8.03
CA CYS A 93 -12.11 -11.70 7.05
C CYS A 93 -10.85 -11.05 7.66
N ALA A 94 -11.00 -10.41 8.83
CA ALA A 94 -9.89 -9.80 9.55
C ALA A 94 -8.84 -10.83 9.99
N LYS A 95 -9.27 -12.00 10.49
CA LYS A 95 -8.40 -13.13 10.83
C LYS A 95 -7.63 -13.64 9.61
N MET A 96 -8.29 -13.77 8.46
CA MET A 96 -7.65 -14.16 7.20
C MET A 96 -6.58 -13.15 6.78
N MET A 97 -6.90 -11.85 6.83
CA MET A 97 -5.95 -10.77 6.54
C MET A 97 -4.73 -10.80 7.48
N LYS A 98 -4.96 -10.89 8.79
CA LYS A 98 -3.91 -10.94 9.83
C LYS A 98 -3.02 -12.17 9.65
N LYS A 99 -3.61 -13.36 9.53
CA LYS A 99 -2.90 -14.64 9.45
C LYS A 99 -2.00 -14.72 8.22
N HIS A 100 -2.49 -14.26 7.07
CA HIS A 100 -1.78 -14.37 5.80
C HIS A 100 -1.01 -13.11 5.40
N ARG A 101 -1.03 -12.05 6.24
CA ARG A 101 -0.40 -10.75 5.98
C ARG A 101 -0.82 -10.15 4.63
N ILE A 102 -2.10 -10.28 4.32
CA ILE A 102 -2.72 -9.75 3.10
C ILE A 102 -3.64 -8.58 3.45
N SER A 103 -3.82 -7.66 2.51
CA SER A 103 -4.70 -6.48 2.70
C SER A 103 -5.99 -6.53 1.89
N LEU A 104 -6.21 -7.64 1.16
CA LEU A 104 -7.39 -7.92 0.33
C LEU A 104 -7.80 -9.38 0.50
N VAL A 105 -9.10 -9.62 0.56
CA VAL A 105 -9.72 -10.93 0.39
C VAL A 105 -10.67 -10.88 -0.81
N ILE A 106 -10.62 -11.90 -1.65
CA ILE A 106 -11.50 -12.03 -2.81
C ILE A 106 -12.81 -12.66 -2.35
N ILE A 107 -13.94 -12.12 -2.80
CA ILE A 107 -15.26 -12.67 -2.51
C ILE A 107 -15.74 -13.45 -3.72
N VAL A 108 -16.17 -14.69 -3.49
CA VAL A 108 -16.61 -15.61 -4.55
C VAL A 108 -18.01 -16.15 -4.27
N ASN A 109 -18.73 -16.43 -5.35
CA ASN A 109 -19.97 -17.18 -5.32
C ASN A 109 -19.71 -18.67 -5.05
N GLN A 110 -20.79 -19.44 -4.84
CA GLN A 110 -20.71 -20.90 -4.64
C GLN A 110 -20.02 -21.64 -5.79
N ASP A 111 -20.14 -21.15 -7.03
CA ASP A 111 -19.50 -21.70 -8.24
C ASP A 111 -18.03 -21.26 -8.43
N LYS A 112 -17.46 -20.57 -7.44
CA LYS A 112 -16.12 -19.96 -7.43
C LYS A 112 -15.94 -18.83 -8.45
N THR A 113 -17.01 -18.25 -8.99
CA THR A 113 -16.91 -17.03 -9.79
C THR A 113 -16.65 -15.82 -8.90
N LEU A 114 -15.97 -14.81 -9.46
CA LEU A 114 -15.66 -13.58 -8.76
C LEU A 114 -16.94 -12.78 -8.50
N GLU A 115 -17.25 -12.54 -7.23
CA GLU A 115 -18.36 -11.69 -6.82
C GLU A 115 -17.88 -10.28 -6.45
N GLY A 116 -16.78 -10.19 -5.68
CA GLY A 116 -16.27 -8.91 -5.24
C GLY A 116 -14.97 -9.00 -4.46
N ILE A 117 -14.63 -7.93 -3.75
CA ILE A 117 -13.46 -7.88 -2.87
C ILE A 117 -13.79 -7.16 -1.57
N VAL A 118 -13.04 -7.49 -0.52
CA VAL A 118 -13.01 -6.76 0.75
C VAL A 118 -11.56 -6.38 1.06
N THR A 119 -11.33 -5.13 1.45
CA THR A 119 -10.01 -4.60 1.78
C THR A 119 -9.94 -4.13 3.23
N GLU A 120 -8.71 -3.93 3.73
CA GLU A 120 -8.52 -3.28 5.05
C GLU A 120 -9.19 -1.91 5.13
N THR A 121 -9.33 -1.21 3.99
CA THR A 121 -10.02 0.08 3.95
C THR A 121 -11.51 -0.09 4.25
N ASP A 122 -12.13 -1.15 3.73
CA ASP A 122 -13.55 -1.41 3.91
C ASP A 122 -13.84 -1.87 5.34
N LEU A 123 -12.98 -2.73 5.89
CA LEU A 123 -13.04 -3.12 7.30
C LEU A 123 -12.83 -1.92 8.23
N ALA A 124 -11.85 -1.04 7.94
CA ALA A 124 -11.61 0.15 8.76
C ALA A 124 -12.79 1.14 8.74
N ARG A 125 -13.59 1.21 7.65
CA ARG A 125 -14.77 2.09 7.57
C ARG A 125 -15.86 1.74 8.59
N ILE A 126 -15.90 0.52 9.11
CA ILE A 126 -16.83 0.14 10.18
C ILE A 126 -16.70 1.08 11.39
N PHE A 127 -15.48 1.56 11.65
CA PHE A 127 -15.20 2.51 12.73
C PHE A 127 -15.81 3.91 12.53
N LEU A 128 -16.26 4.23 11.31
CA LEU A 128 -16.93 5.50 11.01
C LEU A 128 -18.44 5.43 11.20
N THR A 129 -19.04 4.28 10.91
CA THR A 129 -20.49 4.12 10.71
C THR A 129 -21.23 3.59 11.93
N LYS A 130 -20.56 2.83 12.81
CA LYS A 130 -21.20 2.23 13.99
C LYS A 130 -20.88 3.07 15.25
N LYS A 131 -21.84 3.14 16.18
CA LYS A 131 -21.60 3.70 17.52
C LYS A 131 -20.60 2.79 18.24
N LEU A 132 -19.35 3.22 18.29
CA LEU A 132 -18.27 2.52 18.98
C LEU A 132 -17.86 3.35 20.19
N GLU A 133 -17.45 2.65 21.25
CA GLU A 133 -16.68 3.28 22.31
C GLU A 133 -15.41 3.91 21.71
N SER A 134 -15.04 5.06 22.24
CA SER A 134 -13.86 5.79 21.76
C SER A 134 -12.59 4.99 22.07
N ILE A 135 -12.03 4.37 21.04
CA ILE A 135 -10.71 3.73 21.13
C ILE A 135 -9.65 4.79 20.85
N LYS A 136 -8.71 4.94 21.79
CA LYS A 136 -7.54 5.81 21.61
C LYS A 136 -6.54 5.20 20.63
N VAL A 137 -5.90 6.06 19.84
CA VAL A 137 -4.82 5.70 18.92
C VAL A 137 -3.68 4.97 19.65
N SER A 138 -3.33 5.42 20.85
CA SER A 138 -2.26 4.83 21.67
C SER A 138 -2.48 3.35 22.01
N LYS A 139 -3.73 2.86 22.00
CA LYS A 139 -4.07 1.46 22.25
C LYS A 139 -3.72 0.55 21.07
N LEU A 140 -3.85 1.03 19.83
CA LEU A 140 -3.66 0.22 18.61
C LEU A 140 -2.35 0.52 17.87
N MET A 141 -1.71 1.65 18.16
CA MET A 141 -0.47 2.04 17.47
C MET A 141 0.68 1.06 17.74
N GLN A 142 1.58 0.96 16.77
CA GLN A 142 2.86 0.28 16.96
C GLN A 142 3.89 1.28 17.52
N THR A 143 4.53 0.92 18.63
CA THR A 143 5.55 1.75 19.32
C THR A 143 6.97 1.41 18.90
N LYS A 144 7.22 0.17 18.47
CA LYS A 144 8.52 -0.24 17.90
C LYS A 144 8.65 0.27 16.47
N LEU A 145 9.24 1.45 16.34
CA LEU A 145 9.35 2.16 15.08
C LEU A 145 10.58 1.73 14.28
N ILE A 146 10.36 1.52 12.99
CA ILE A 146 11.44 1.45 11.98
C ILE A 146 11.40 2.78 11.24
N THR A 147 12.46 3.57 11.41
CA THR A 147 12.58 4.93 10.86
C THR A 147 13.90 5.10 10.14
N ALA A 148 13.97 6.12 9.31
CA ALA A 148 15.21 6.62 8.72
C ALA A 148 15.31 8.14 8.93
N GLU A 149 16.47 8.69 8.65
CA GLU A 149 16.76 10.12 8.69
C GLU A 149 16.79 10.73 7.29
N PRO A 150 16.60 12.05 7.14
CA PRO A 150 16.61 12.74 5.86
C PRO A 150 17.84 12.45 5.00
N SER A 151 19.03 12.37 5.62
CA SER A 151 20.31 12.11 4.97
C SER A 151 20.62 10.61 4.80
N ASP A 152 19.74 9.72 5.26
CA ASP A 152 19.97 8.29 5.08
C ASP A 152 19.90 7.93 3.58
N PRO A 153 20.79 7.04 3.09
CA PRO A 153 20.74 6.58 1.71
C PRO A 153 19.39 5.93 1.39
N VAL A 154 18.85 6.21 0.21
CA VAL A 154 17.60 5.61 -0.28
C VAL A 154 17.64 4.08 -0.25
N LEU A 155 18.80 3.48 -0.56
CA LEU A 155 19.00 2.03 -0.49
C LEU A 155 18.87 1.46 0.93
N LEU A 156 19.24 2.22 1.96
CA LEU A 156 18.98 1.83 3.34
C LEU A 156 17.48 1.76 3.59
N VAL A 157 16.73 2.79 3.19
CA VAL A 157 15.26 2.82 3.35
C VAL A 157 14.59 1.66 2.63
N GLU A 158 15.04 1.34 1.42
CA GLU A 158 14.58 0.18 0.66
C GLU A 158 14.82 -1.13 1.40
N ASN A 159 16.04 -1.31 1.91
CA ASN A 159 16.40 -2.48 2.70
C ASN A 159 15.53 -2.60 3.96
N LEU A 160 15.22 -1.49 4.64
CA LEU A 160 14.30 -1.49 5.78
C LEU A 160 12.89 -1.97 5.37
N LEU A 161 12.35 -1.48 4.24
CA LEU A 161 11.05 -1.93 3.74
C LEU A 161 11.03 -3.44 3.44
N LEU A 162 12.08 -3.95 2.79
CA LEU A 162 12.19 -5.36 2.40
C LEU A 162 12.44 -6.27 3.61
N LYS A 163 13.47 -5.98 4.40
CA LYS A 163 13.92 -6.79 5.55
C LYS A 163 12.83 -6.94 6.60
N TYR A 164 12.11 -5.86 6.90
CA TYR A 164 11.06 -5.89 7.92
C TYR A 164 9.66 -6.16 7.35
N GLY A 165 9.52 -6.27 6.03
CA GLY A 165 8.25 -6.53 5.37
C GLY A 165 7.21 -5.43 5.56
N ILE A 166 7.64 -4.21 5.92
CA ILE A 166 6.78 -3.06 6.15
C ILE A 166 6.48 -2.33 4.84
N SER A 167 5.33 -1.65 4.76
CA SER A 167 4.91 -0.94 3.54
C SER A 167 5.37 0.51 3.47
N ARG A 168 5.89 1.05 4.58
CA ARG A 168 6.34 2.43 4.70
C ARG A 168 7.38 2.60 5.81
N VAL A 169 8.29 3.54 5.62
CA VAL A 169 9.27 4.02 6.62
C VAL A 169 8.98 5.49 6.88
N ILE A 170 8.94 5.86 8.17
CA ILE A 170 8.81 7.26 8.57
C ILE A 170 10.21 7.88 8.59
N ILE A 171 10.37 9.00 7.90
CA ILE A 171 11.58 9.81 7.92
C ILE A 171 11.45 10.84 9.02
N LYS A 172 12.39 10.84 9.97
CA LYS A 172 12.34 11.71 11.15
C LYS A 172 13.59 12.59 11.26
N ARG A 173 13.41 13.81 11.76
CA ARG A 173 14.50 14.72 12.16
C ARG A 173 14.19 15.23 13.56
N ASN A 174 15.14 15.13 14.49
CA ASN A 174 14.96 15.57 15.89
C ASN A 174 13.66 15.01 16.53
N GLN A 175 13.42 13.71 16.34
CA GLN A 175 12.20 13.00 16.78
C GLN A 175 10.88 13.46 16.13
N LYS A 176 10.88 14.41 15.19
CA LYS A 176 9.67 14.83 14.47
C LYS A 176 9.55 14.08 13.13
N PRO A 177 8.36 13.62 12.72
CA PRO A 177 8.18 13.05 11.40
C PRO A 177 8.22 14.17 10.36
N VAL A 178 9.17 14.09 9.42
CA VAL A 178 9.37 15.09 8.36
C VAL A 178 9.04 14.53 6.96
N GLY A 179 8.98 13.21 6.82
CA GLY A 179 8.56 12.57 5.59
C GLY A 179 8.13 11.12 5.78
N ILE A 180 7.58 10.53 4.71
CA ILE A 180 7.28 9.10 4.61
C ILE A 180 7.79 8.60 3.25
N ILE A 181 8.37 7.40 3.26
CA ILE A 181 8.74 6.65 2.05
C ILE A 181 8.00 5.32 2.04
N THR A 182 7.50 4.91 0.88
CA THR A 182 6.80 3.67 0.56
C THR A 182 7.43 3.01 -0.66
N PHE A 183 7.07 1.75 -0.97
CA PHE A 183 7.55 1.07 -2.19
C PHE A 183 7.24 1.83 -3.49
N ARG A 184 6.18 2.66 -3.52
CA ARG A 184 5.81 3.42 -4.71
C ARG A 184 6.81 4.54 -5.01
N ASP A 185 7.41 5.13 -3.98
CA ASP A 185 8.29 6.29 -4.11
C ASP A 185 9.63 5.94 -4.79
N PHE A 186 10.00 4.65 -4.81
CA PHE A 186 11.19 4.17 -5.52
C PHE A 186 10.97 3.96 -7.02
N VAL A 187 9.72 3.77 -7.44
CA VAL A 187 9.41 3.45 -8.85
C VAL A 187 9.88 4.59 -9.76
N PRO A 188 9.59 5.88 -9.51
CA PRO A 188 10.13 6.97 -10.31
C PRO A 188 11.65 7.14 -10.18
N ALA A 189 12.23 6.89 -9.00
CA ALA A 189 13.64 7.13 -8.72
C ALA A 189 14.60 6.17 -9.44
N LYS A 190 14.10 5.03 -9.95
CA LYS A 190 14.91 3.96 -10.56
C LYS A 190 14.55 3.67 -12.02
N ILE A 191 13.62 4.41 -12.62
CA ILE A 191 13.22 4.21 -14.02
C ILE A 191 14.00 5.18 -14.92
N PRO A 192 14.68 4.69 -15.98
CA PRO A 192 15.31 5.55 -16.98
C PRO A 192 14.33 6.52 -17.66
N GLN A 193 14.78 7.75 -17.97
CA GLN A 193 14.02 8.84 -18.60
C GLN A 193 13.16 8.39 -19.80
N TRP A 194 13.69 7.54 -20.69
CA TRP A 194 12.98 7.06 -21.88
C TRP A 194 11.84 6.06 -21.60
N ILE A 195 11.78 5.48 -20.40
CA ILE A 195 10.64 4.68 -19.91
C ILE A 195 9.66 5.58 -19.13
N ALA A 196 10.13 6.70 -18.57
CA ALA A 196 9.29 7.68 -17.90
C ALA A 196 8.26 8.30 -18.87
N ASP A 197 8.61 8.50 -20.14
CA ASP A 197 7.66 8.98 -21.16
C ASP A 197 6.50 8.00 -21.46
N SER A 198 6.62 6.73 -21.03
CA SER A 198 5.55 5.72 -21.08
C SER A 198 4.83 5.53 -19.74
N ALA A 199 5.23 6.25 -18.69
CA ALA A 199 4.65 6.22 -17.35
C ALA A 199 3.57 7.32 -17.19
N ASP A 200 2.83 7.28 -16.07
CA ASP A 200 1.74 8.23 -15.77
C ASP A 200 2.24 9.68 -15.92
N PRO A 201 1.60 10.51 -16.78
CA PRO A 201 1.96 11.92 -16.92
C PRO A 201 2.02 12.68 -15.59
N ARG A 202 1.27 12.28 -14.57
CA ARG A 202 1.33 12.88 -13.22
C ARG A 202 2.56 12.46 -12.43
N GLU A 203 2.97 11.20 -12.51
CA GLU A 203 4.21 10.72 -11.88
C GLU A 203 5.44 11.28 -12.61
N VAL A 204 5.33 11.48 -13.94
CA VAL A 204 6.34 12.16 -14.77
C VAL A 204 6.38 13.66 -14.48
N GLN A 205 5.23 14.31 -14.25
CA GLN A 205 5.20 15.70 -13.81
C GLN A 205 5.82 15.85 -12.42
N GLU A 206 5.46 15.01 -11.44
CA GLU A 206 6.11 14.98 -10.12
C GLU A 206 7.63 14.73 -10.23
N TYR A 207 8.06 13.90 -11.18
CA TYR A 207 9.48 13.70 -11.51
C TYR A 207 10.12 14.98 -12.05
N LYS A 208 9.50 15.65 -13.03
CA LYS A 208 9.98 16.92 -13.60
C LYS A 208 10.06 18.06 -12.58
N PHE A 209 9.24 18.02 -11.52
CA PHE A 209 9.26 19.02 -10.45
C PHE A 209 10.38 18.80 -9.42
N LYS A 210 11.05 17.64 -9.39
CA LYS A 210 12.29 17.45 -8.62
C LYS A 210 13.47 18.05 -9.39
N LYS A 211 13.58 19.38 -9.36
CA LYS A 211 14.78 20.12 -9.78
C LYS A 211 16.01 19.53 -9.07
N GLY A 212 16.92 18.94 -9.85
CA GLY A 212 18.16 18.30 -9.37
C GLY A 212 18.55 17.03 -10.13
N LEU A 213 17.62 16.45 -10.90
CA LEU A 213 17.84 15.24 -11.70
C LEU A 213 18.33 15.58 -13.12
N GLU A 214 19.41 16.34 -13.24
CA GLU A 214 20.03 16.54 -14.56
C GLU A 214 20.71 15.24 -15.05
N GLU A 215 20.47 14.98 -16.33
CA GLU A 215 20.73 13.75 -17.07
C GLU A 215 22.21 13.39 -17.07
N SER A 216 22.59 12.43 -16.22
CA SER A 216 23.88 11.76 -16.36
C SER A 216 23.74 10.58 -17.31
N HIS A 217 23.95 10.87 -18.60
CA HIS A 217 24.14 9.87 -19.64
C HIS A 217 25.27 8.91 -19.27
N GLY A 218 24.97 7.61 -19.28
CA GLY A 218 25.93 6.54 -19.56
C GLY A 218 27.13 6.43 -18.63
N ASN A 219 26.94 5.73 -17.51
CA ASN A 219 27.81 4.64 -17.04
C ASN A 219 27.11 3.95 -15.87
N GLN A 220 27.22 2.63 -15.75
CA GLN A 220 26.60 1.82 -14.68
C GLN A 220 27.02 2.26 -13.25
N MET A 221 28.01 3.17 -13.14
CA MET A 221 28.47 3.85 -11.94
C MET A 221 27.61 5.06 -11.51
N SER A 222 26.69 5.61 -12.31
CA SER A 222 25.86 6.75 -11.88
C SER A 222 24.84 6.39 -10.79
N TYR A 223 24.53 5.10 -10.62
CA TYR A 223 23.78 4.56 -9.48
C TYR A 223 24.55 4.60 -8.14
N LEU A 224 25.85 4.96 -8.15
CA LEU A 224 26.70 5.06 -6.95
C LEU A 224 26.72 6.47 -6.31
N PHE A 225 25.99 7.46 -6.86
CA PHE A 225 25.83 8.77 -6.19
C PHE A 225 24.61 8.80 -5.25
N PRO A 226 24.73 9.48 -4.09
CA PRO A 226 23.98 9.17 -2.89
C PRO A 226 22.64 9.90 -2.87
N PHE A 227 21.61 9.30 -3.49
CA PHE A 227 20.25 9.74 -3.20
C PHE A 227 19.94 9.46 -1.74
N ASN A 228 19.45 10.49 -1.06
CA ASN A 228 19.05 10.44 0.33
C ASN A 228 17.52 10.34 0.43
N ALA A 229 17.03 9.96 1.60
CA ALA A 229 15.60 9.86 1.86
C ALA A 229 14.85 11.16 1.49
N THR A 230 15.45 12.33 1.67
CA THR A 230 14.85 13.62 1.24
C THR A 230 14.49 13.69 -0.22
N ASP A 231 15.22 13.00 -1.09
CA ASP A 231 15.07 13.13 -2.53
C ASP A 231 13.84 12.39 -3.04
N ILE A 232 13.31 11.44 -2.25
CA ILE A 232 12.15 10.63 -2.61
C ILE A 232 10.98 10.68 -1.64
N MET A 233 11.18 11.16 -0.40
CA MET A 233 10.12 11.17 0.60
C MET A 233 8.96 12.10 0.22
N SER A 234 7.75 11.67 0.54
CA SER A 234 6.62 12.58 0.66
C SER A 234 6.82 13.43 1.92
N THR A 235 7.01 14.74 1.75
CA THR A 235 7.26 15.69 2.84
C THR A 235 6.00 16.01 3.64
N ASN A 236 6.16 16.44 4.89
CA ASN A 236 5.07 16.91 5.76
C ASN A 236 3.93 15.88 5.91
N PRO A 237 4.24 14.68 6.47
CA PRO A 237 3.26 13.63 6.56
C PRO A 237 2.11 14.01 7.49
N ILE A 238 0.89 13.62 7.13
CA ILE A 238 -0.29 13.81 7.98
C ILE A 238 -0.13 12.95 9.23
N THR A 239 -0.16 13.58 10.40
CA THR A 239 0.02 12.92 11.69
C THR A 239 -1.29 12.84 12.48
N ILE A 240 -1.26 12.05 13.57
CA ILE A 240 -2.33 12.02 14.56
C ILE A 240 -1.74 11.98 15.98
N GLU A 241 -2.40 12.63 16.93
CA GLU A 241 -2.01 12.59 18.35
C GLU A 241 -2.28 11.20 18.96
N SER A 242 -1.40 10.75 19.86
CA SER A 242 -1.53 9.44 20.53
C SER A 242 -2.81 9.31 21.35
N GLU A 243 -3.27 10.42 21.93
CA GLU A 243 -4.53 10.48 22.68
C GLU A 243 -5.76 10.71 21.79
N GLY A 244 -5.57 10.89 20.47
CA GLY A 244 -6.66 11.02 19.51
C GLY A 244 -7.45 9.72 19.34
N GLU A 245 -8.62 9.83 18.70
CA GLU A 245 -9.50 8.69 18.49
C GLU A 245 -9.20 7.94 17.18
N ILE A 246 -9.40 6.61 17.17
CA ILE A 246 -9.30 5.79 15.96
C ILE A 246 -10.25 6.27 14.86
N LYS A 247 -11.46 6.74 15.21
CA LYS A 247 -12.40 7.31 14.24
C LYS A 247 -11.80 8.49 13.46
N LYS A 248 -11.10 9.39 14.15
CA LYS A 248 -10.36 10.50 13.52
C LYS A 248 -9.22 9.97 12.65
N ALA A 249 -8.48 8.94 13.11
CA ALA A 249 -7.42 8.30 12.34
C ALA A 249 -7.94 7.74 11.01
N VAL A 250 -9.02 6.95 11.06
CA VAL A 250 -9.68 6.38 9.89
C VAL A 250 -10.16 7.49 8.96
N THR A 251 -10.77 8.54 9.51
CA THR A 251 -11.23 9.70 8.72
C THR A 251 -10.09 10.36 7.93
N LEU A 252 -8.94 10.61 8.58
CA LEU A 252 -7.75 11.13 7.92
C LEU A 252 -7.23 10.18 6.84
N MET A 253 -7.17 8.87 7.14
CA MET A 253 -6.75 7.87 6.17
C MET A 253 -7.64 7.82 4.92
N MET A 254 -8.96 7.94 5.09
CA MET A 254 -9.90 7.98 3.96
C MET A 254 -9.78 9.28 3.17
N LYS A 255 -9.81 10.43 3.85
CA LYS A 255 -9.76 11.76 3.25
C LYS A 255 -8.51 11.94 2.38
N HIS A 256 -7.37 11.41 2.83
CA HIS A 256 -6.10 11.57 2.15
C HIS A 256 -5.64 10.34 1.37
N ASN A 257 -6.50 9.31 1.25
CA ASN A 257 -6.20 8.04 0.56
C ASN A 257 -4.91 7.33 1.03
N ILE A 258 -4.53 7.51 2.29
CA ILE A 258 -3.35 6.91 2.91
C ILE A 258 -3.73 5.67 3.73
N SER A 259 -2.75 4.81 4.00
CA SER A 259 -2.96 3.55 4.71
C SER A 259 -2.28 3.52 6.09
N GLY A 260 -1.60 4.59 6.48
CA GLY A 260 -0.99 4.73 7.80
C GLY A 260 -0.64 6.18 8.11
N LEU A 261 -0.52 6.46 9.41
CA LEU A 261 -0.26 7.78 10.00
C LEU A 261 0.90 7.66 10.99
N PRO A 262 1.91 8.54 10.95
CA PRO A 262 2.78 8.77 12.08
C PRO A 262 1.95 9.23 13.27
N VAL A 263 2.16 8.60 14.41
CA VAL A 263 1.52 8.98 15.68
C VAL A 263 2.49 9.85 16.45
N VAL A 264 2.03 11.01 16.88
CA VAL A 264 2.82 11.99 17.62
C VAL A 264 2.25 12.22 19.02
N LYS A 265 3.11 12.68 19.93
CA LYS A 265 2.74 13.26 21.22
C LYS A 265 3.57 14.51 21.40
N ASN A 266 2.93 15.67 21.55
CA ASN A 266 3.62 16.97 21.62
C ASN A 266 4.59 17.15 20.42
N SER A 267 4.10 16.85 19.21
CA SER A 267 4.85 16.87 17.94
C SER A 267 6.03 15.89 17.80
N LYS A 268 6.33 15.08 18.82
CA LYS A 268 7.35 14.04 18.75
C LYS A 268 6.73 12.73 18.30
N LEU A 269 7.41 12.03 17.39
CA LEU A 269 7.02 10.72 16.88
C LEU A 269 7.09 9.68 18.00
N VAL A 270 5.95 9.06 18.32
CA VAL A 270 5.82 8.03 19.37
C VAL A 270 5.30 6.69 18.84
N GLY A 271 4.78 6.65 17.62
CA GLY A 271 4.28 5.43 17.03
C GLY A 271 3.89 5.57 15.57
N ILE A 272 3.38 4.48 15.02
CA ILE A 272 2.74 4.45 13.70
C ILE A 272 1.43 3.69 13.84
N LEU A 273 0.36 4.20 13.23
CA LEU A 273 -0.92 3.54 13.16
C LEU A 273 -1.25 3.26 11.69
N THR A 274 -1.58 2.01 11.37
CA THR A 274 -1.96 1.60 10.02
C THR A 274 -3.35 0.98 9.97
N LYS A 275 -3.94 0.90 8.78
CA LYS A 275 -5.20 0.15 8.58
C LYS A 275 -5.07 -1.30 9.03
N SER A 276 -3.92 -1.93 8.84
CA SER A 276 -3.65 -3.28 9.31
C SER A 276 -3.74 -3.40 10.83
N ASP A 277 -3.32 -2.38 11.58
CA ASP A 277 -3.42 -2.39 13.05
C ASP A 277 -4.87 -2.28 13.51
N ILE A 278 -5.67 -1.46 12.83
CA ILE A 278 -7.11 -1.36 13.06
C ILE A 278 -7.82 -2.69 12.73
N VAL A 279 -7.43 -3.36 11.64
CA VAL A 279 -7.97 -4.67 11.27
C VAL A 279 -7.55 -5.77 12.25
N LYS A 280 -6.38 -5.68 12.89
CA LYS A 280 -5.98 -6.66 13.92
C LYS A 280 -6.93 -6.67 15.12
N GLU A 281 -7.43 -5.50 15.54
CA GLU A 281 -8.45 -5.37 16.59
C GLU A 281 -9.75 -6.09 16.19
N LEU A 282 -10.13 -6.01 14.90
CA LEU A 282 -11.30 -6.72 14.37
C LEU A 282 -11.13 -8.24 14.32
N ALA A 283 -9.89 -8.74 14.36
CA ALA A 283 -9.56 -10.17 14.28
C ALA A 283 -9.46 -10.85 15.65
N GLU A 284 -9.24 -10.06 16.71
CA GLU A 284 -9.29 -10.52 18.11
C GLU A 284 -10.74 -10.73 18.54
#